data_AF-A0A645JIK2-F1
#
_entry.id   AF-A0A645JIK2-F1
#
_cell.length_a   1.000
_cell.length_b   1.000
_cell.length_c   1.000
_cell.angle_alpha   90.00
_cell.angle_beta   90.00
_cell.angle_gamma   90.00
#
_symmetry.space_group_name_H-M   'P 1'
#
loop_
_entity.id
_entity.type
_entity.pdbx_description
1 polymer ?
#
loop_
_entity_poly.entity_id
_entity_poly.type
_entity_poly.pdbx_seq_one_letter_code
_entity_poly.pdbx_strand_id
1 'polypeptide(L)'
;MMAEFSDIIGVSRQLTVLAFQFGDGFTNMITPTSGVLIGCLGVARVPYEKWVKLIFPFIVFLFIAGLILLFPPLYFSFNGF
;
A
#
# COMPACT_ATOMS: atom_id res chain seq x y z
N MET A 1 -8.39 12.27 11.15
CA MET A 1 -6.98 12.39 10.74
C MET A 1 -6.78 12.43 9.23
N MET A 2 -7.11 11.40 8.45
CA MET A 2 -6.91 11.46 6.98
C MET A 2 -7.78 12.53 6.27
N ALA A 3 -8.97 12.80 6.81
CA ALA A 3 -9.85 13.85 6.32
C ALA A 3 -9.23 15.26 6.40
N GLU A 4 -8.51 15.57 7.48
CA GLU A 4 -7.94 16.90 7.72
C GLU A 4 -6.72 17.17 6.84
N PHE A 5 -5.88 16.14 6.60
CA PHE A 5 -4.77 16.23 5.65
C PHE A 5 -5.26 16.42 4.20
N SER A 6 -6.37 15.77 3.86
CA SER A 6 -7.03 15.93 2.55
C SER A 6 -7.47 17.36 2.30
N ASP A 7 -8.10 17.99 3.30
CA ASP A 7 -8.61 19.37 3.23
C ASP A 7 -7.46 20.41 3.17
N ILE A 8 -6.30 20.14 3.79
CA ILE A 8 -5.12 21.03 3.74
C ILE A 8 -4.38 20.96 2.40
N ILE A 9 -4.35 19.78 1.76
CA ILE A 9 -3.60 19.55 0.50
C ILE A 9 -4.51 19.82 -0.73
N GLY A 10 -5.80 20.07 -0.52
CA GLY A 10 -6.77 20.36 -1.59
C GLY A 10 -7.17 19.12 -2.40
N VAL A 11 -7.10 17.95 -1.79
CA VAL A 11 -7.35 16.65 -2.42
C VAL A 11 -8.64 16.05 -1.85
N SER A 12 -9.32 15.15 -2.57
CA SER A 12 -10.54 14.52 -2.05
C SER A 12 -10.24 13.49 -0.95
N ARG A 13 -11.12 13.42 0.07
CA ARG A 13 -10.95 12.52 1.22
C ARG A 13 -10.87 11.06 0.80
N GLN A 14 -11.60 10.67 -0.25
CA GLN A 14 -11.56 9.32 -0.81
C GLN A 14 -10.19 9.02 -1.41
N LEU A 15 -9.53 9.99 -2.04
CA LEU A 15 -8.19 9.79 -2.59
C LEU A 15 -7.17 9.56 -1.47
N THR A 16 -7.28 10.29 -0.37
CA THR A 16 -6.42 10.05 0.81
C THR A 16 -6.66 8.68 1.43
N VAL A 17 -7.92 8.22 1.53
CA VAL A 17 -8.23 6.87 2.03
C VAL A 17 -7.71 5.79 1.08
N LEU A 18 -7.86 5.96 -0.23
CA LEU A 18 -7.38 5.03 -1.24
C LEU A 18 -5.85 4.94 -1.22
N ALA A 19 -5.16 6.08 -1.15
CA ALA A 19 -3.70 6.14 -1.01
C ALA A 19 -3.21 5.42 0.24
N PHE A 20 -3.91 5.64 1.37
CA PHE A 20 -3.59 4.96 2.62
C PHE A 20 -3.83 3.45 2.52
N GLN A 21 -4.93 3.02 1.90
CA GLN A 21 -5.26 1.60 1.74
C GLN A 21 -4.23 0.88 0.86
N PHE A 22 -3.79 1.51 -0.24
CA PHE A 22 -2.70 0.98 -1.06
C PHE A 22 -1.40 0.87 -0.26
N GLY A 23 -1.04 1.92 0.47
CA GLY A 23 0.16 1.92 1.33
C GLY A 23 0.12 0.81 2.38
N ASP A 24 -0.97 0.74 3.16
CA ASP A 24 -1.18 -0.25 4.22
C ASP A 24 -1.07 -1.70 3.70
N GLY A 25 -1.69 -1.98 2.55
CA GLY A 25 -1.62 -3.30 1.91
C GLY A 25 -0.20 -3.72 1.53
N PHE A 26 0.63 -2.78 1.06
CA PHE A 26 2.02 -3.08 0.67
C PHE A 26 2.91 -3.34 1.89
N THR A 27 2.76 -2.55 2.96
CA THR A 27 3.54 -2.73 4.19
C THR A 27 3.21 -4.05 4.88
N ASN A 28 1.96 -4.48 4.88
CA ASN A 28 1.55 -5.76 5.50
C ASN A 28 2.23 -7.00 4.89
N MET A 29 2.75 -6.91 3.66
CA MET A 29 3.48 -8.01 3.01
C MET A 29 4.95 -8.14 3.45
N ILE A 30 5.50 -7.11 4.10
CA ILE A 30 6.88 -7.08 4.62
C ILE A 30 6.89 -7.03 6.14
N THR A 31 5.81 -6.68 6.82
CA THR A 31 5.89 -6.49 8.28
C THR A 31 6.22 -7.82 8.98
N PRO A 32 7.38 -7.93 9.68
CA PRO A 32 7.80 -9.17 10.34
C PRO A 32 6.88 -9.55 11.51
N THR A 33 6.05 -8.61 11.96
CA THR A 33 5.01 -8.78 12.97
C THR A 33 3.72 -9.41 12.44
N SER A 34 3.59 -9.64 11.13
CA SER A 34 2.45 -10.35 10.55
C SER A 34 2.55 -11.85 10.83
N GLY A 35 1.76 -12.33 11.80
CA GLY A 35 1.73 -13.76 12.18
C GLY A 35 1.34 -14.67 11.02
N VAL A 36 0.55 -14.18 10.05
CA VAL A 36 0.19 -14.90 8.82
C VAL A 36 1.42 -15.11 7.94
N LEU A 37 2.25 -14.09 7.76
CA LEU A 37 3.46 -14.14 6.94
C LEU A 37 4.48 -15.13 7.51
N ILE A 38 4.79 -14.99 8.81
CA ILE A 38 5.74 -15.87 9.50
C ILE A 38 5.21 -17.30 9.58
N GLY A 39 3.90 -17.48 9.76
CA GLY A 39 3.25 -18.79 9.75
C GLY A 39 3.38 -19.51 8.40
N CYS A 40 3.08 -18.84 7.29
CA CYS A 40 3.25 -19.40 5.94
C CYS A 40 4.72 -19.71 5.63
N LEU A 41 5.66 -18.83 6.03
CA LEU A 41 7.09 -19.04 5.86
C LEU A 41 7.62 -20.22 6.68
N GLY A 42 7.09 -20.41 7.90
CA GLY A 42 7.40 -21.55 8.75
C GLY A 42 6.97 -22.88 8.13
N VAL A 43 5.77 -22.94 7.53
CA VAL A 43 5.28 -24.12 6.80
C VAL A 43 6.12 -24.40 5.55
N ALA A 44 6.48 -23.35 4.79
CA ALA A 44 7.29 -23.46 3.59
C ALA A 44 8.80 -23.67 3.85
N ARG A 45 9.25 -23.60 5.12
CA ARG A 45 10.68 -23.63 5.52
C ARG A 45 11.54 -22.60 4.79
N VAL A 46 10.99 -21.42 4.50
CA VAL A 46 11.71 -20.35 3.81
C VAL A 46 12.21 -19.31 4.82
N PRO A 47 13.51 -18.97 4.84
CA PRO A 47 14.02 -17.89 5.67
C PRO A 47 13.37 -16.56 5.29
N TYR A 48 12.94 -15.79 6.28
CA TYR A 48 12.28 -14.49 6.09
C TYR A 48 13.12 -13.53 5.22
N GLU A 49 14.44 -13.47 5.41
CA GLU A 49 15.33 -12.64 4.57
C GLU A 49 15.27 -12.99 3.07
N LYS A 50 15.12 -14.28 2.74
CA LYS A 50 14.97 -14.72 1.34
C LYS A 50 13.60 -14.32 0.79
N TRP A 51 12.56 -14.41 1.61
CA TRP A 51 11.22 -13.98 1.23
C TRP A 51 11.14 -12.48 0.97
N VAL A 52 11.72 -11.66 1.86
CA VAL A 52 11.75 -10.20 1.68
C VAL A 52 12.47 -9.84 0.39
N LYS A 53 13.62 -10.45 0.08
CA LYS A 53 14.31 -10.21 -1.20
C LYS A 53 13.47 -10.59 -2.42
N LEU A 54 12.64 -11.62 -2.32
CA LEU A 54 11.78 -12.09 -3.40
C LEU A 54 10.55 -11.18 -3.59
N ILE A 55 9.94 -10.71 -2.50
CA ILE A 55 8.76 -9.85 -2.55
C ILE A 55 9.11 -8.38 -2.80
N PHE A 56 10.34 -7.95 -2.49
CA PHE A 56 10.82 -6.58 -2.68
C PHE A 56 10.60 -6.02 -4.09
N PRO A 57 10.98 -6.69 -5.20
CA PRO A 57 10.71 -6.18 -6.54
C PRO A 57 9.21 -6.05 -6.84
N PHE A 58 8.38 -6.95 -6.29
CA PHE A 58 6.93 -6.89 -6.44
C PHE A 58 6.33 -5.68 -5.70
N ILE A 59 6.89 -5.32 -4.55
CA ILE A 59 6.47 -4.15 -3.78
C ILE A 59 6.91 -2.86 -4.45
N VAL A 60 8.11 -2.82 -5.02
CA VAL A 60 8.54 -1.67 -5.83
C VAL A 60 7.63 -1.49 -7.05
N PHE A 61 7.25 -2.59 -7.71
CA PHE A 61 6.29 -2.55 -8.81
C PHE A 61 4.93 -2.01 -8.35
N LEU A 62 4.40 -2.51 -7.23
CA LEU A 62 3.14 -2.05 -6.65
C LEU A 62 3.19 -0.59 -6.20
N PHE A 63 4.34 -0.12 -5.71
CA PHE A 63 4.54 1.27 -5.32
C PHE A 63 4.47 2.20 -6.53
N ILE A 64 5.14 1.83 -7.63
CA ILE A 64 5.10 2.58 -8.90
C ILE A 64 3.69 2.53 -9.49
N ALA A 65 3.04 1.36 -9.49
CA ALA A 65 1.67 1.21 -9.97
C ALA A 65 0.67 2.03 -9.14
N GLY A 66 0.82 2.04 -7.81
CA GLY A 66 0.02 2.87 -6.90
C GLY A 66 0.22 4.36 -7.13
N LEU A 67 1.46 4.80 -7.36
CA LEU A 67 1.76 6.19 -7.75
C LEU A 67 1.08 6.57 -9.06
N ILE A 68 1.16 5.71 -10.09
CA ILE A 68 0.49 5.93 -11.38
C ILE A 68 -1.03 5.95 -11.22
N LEU A 69 -1.60 5.06 -10.39
CA LEU A 69 -3.04 4.98 -10.16
C LEU A 69 -3.57 6.16 -9.34
N LEU A 70 -2.71 6.84 -8.59
CA LEU A 70 -2.99 8.08 -7.88
C LEU A 70 -3.06 9.32 -8.79
N PHE A 71 -2.48 9.28 -10.00
CA PHE A 71 -2.54 10.40 -10.95
C PHE A 71 -3.95 10.66 -11.52
N PRO A 72 -4.71 9.67 -12.02
CA PRO A 72 -6.05 9.89 -12.56
C PRO A 72 -7.03 10.58 -11.59
N PRO A 73 -7.19 10.15 -10.32
CA PRO A 73 -8.06 10.83 -9.37
C PRO A 73 -7.55 12.22 -8.92
N LEU A 74 -6.30 12.58 -9.23
CA LEU A 74 -5.76 13.93 -9.04
C LEU A 74 -6.32 14.93 -10.07
N TYR A 75 -6.61 14.46 -11.30
CA TYR A 75 -7.14 15.28 -12.40
C TYR A 75 -8.64 15.13 -12.58
N PHE A 76 -9.16 13.91 -12.41
CA PHE A 76 -10.58 13.64 -12.32
C PHE A 76 -10.96 13.62 -10.84
N SER A 77 -11.23 14.81 -10.30
CA SER A 77 -12.01 14.92 -9.08
C SER A 77 -13.39 14.37 -9.40
N PHE A 78 -13.58 13.06 -9.25
CA PHE A 78 -14.91 12.45 -9.32
C PHE A 78 -15.71 13.06 -8.18
N ASN A 79 -16.48 14.10 -8.54
CA ASN A 79 -17.47 14.75 -7.70
C ASN A 79 -18.66 13.80 -7.59
N GLY A 80 -18.43 12.72 -6.84
CA GLY A 80 -19.32 11.58 -6.71
C GLY A 80 -19.44 11.19 -5.24
N PHE A 81 -20.17 12.05 -4.52
CA PHE A 81 -20.61 11.98 -3.12
C PHE A 81 -19.59 12.35 -2.05
#